data_AF-A0A1C5YTB3-F1
#
_entry.id   AF-A0A1C5YTB3-F1
#
_cell.length_a   1.000
_cell.length_b   1.000
_cell.length_c   1.000
_cell.angle_alpha   90.00
_cell.angle_beta   90.00
_cell.angle_gamma   90.00
#
_symmetry.space_group_name_H-M   'P 1'
#
loop_
_entity.id
_entity.type
_entity.pdbx_description
1 polymer ?
#
loop_
_entity_poly.entity_id
_entity_poly.type
_entity_poly.pdbx_seq_one_letter_code
_entity_poly.pdbx_strand_id
1 'polypeptide(L)'
;MPGDYNLSMRVDSTLKAQAEEVLSNVGLTMTGAFTMFLKQIVREKSVPLSLSLDSSNAVYADLLEAQIDRLNGYQGRSGRDVLAEMDRVISEVENGR
;
A
#
# COMPACT_ATOMS: atom_id res chain seq x y z
N MET A 1 -35.65 -4.17 12.78
CA MET A 1 -34.70 -4.43 13.89
C MET A 1 -33.42 -4.96 13.28
N PRO A 2 -32.23 -4.53 13.73
CA PRO A 2 -31.04 -5.31 13.44
C PRO A 2 -31.18 -6.64 14.21
N GLY A 3 -31.33 -7.73 13.48
CA GLY A 3 -31.28 -9.08 14.03
C GLY A 3 -29.90 -9.68 13.82
N ASP A 4 -29.54 -10.64 14.65
CA ASP A 4 -28.33 -11.43 14.44
C ASP A 4 -28.55 -12.38 13.26
N TYR A 5 -27.58 -12.44 12.36
CA TYR A 5 -27.60 -13.33 11.20
C TYR A 5 -26.37 -14.23 11.23
N ASN A 6 -26.57 -15.51 10.93
CA ASN A 6 -25.48 -16.47 10.79
C ASN A 6 -24.89 -16.39 9.38
N LEU A 7 -23.57 -16.22 9.30
CA LEU A 7 -22.82 -16.25 8.06
C LEU A 7 -22.15 -17.63 7.89
N SER A 8 -22.39 -18.29 6.76
CA SER A 8 -21.73 -19.55 6.39
C SER A 8 -20.87 -19.32 5.14
N MET A 9 -19.59 -19.67 5.22
CA MET A 9 -18.61 -19.50 4.15
C MET A 9 -17.82 -20.80 3.98
N ARG A 10 -17.55 -21.19 2.73
CA ARG A 10 -16.60 -22.26 2.43
C ARG A 10 -15.20 -21.67 2.37
N VAL A 11 -14.30 -22.22 3.17
CA VAL A 11 -12.89 -21.84 3.25
C VAL A 11 -12.08 -23.13 3.23
N ASP A 12 -10.91 -23.08 2.62
CA ASP A 12 -9.95 -24.18 2.71
C ASP A 12 -9.57 -24.44 4.18
N SER A 13 -9.46 -25.71 4.55
CA SER A 13 -9.23 -26.11 5.95
C SER A 13 -7.85 -25.70 6.44
N THR A 14 -6.83 -25.73 5.58
CA THR A 14 -5.47 -25.34 5.93
C THR A 14 -5.37 -23.82 6.08
N LEU A 15 -6.00 -23.06 5.17
CA LEU A 15 -6.08 -21.61 5.27
C LEU A 15 -6.79 -21.16 6.55
N LYS A 16 -7.91 -21.82 6.90
CA LYS A 16 -8.64 -21.52 8.14
C LYS A 16 -7.74 -21.72 9.36
N ALA A 17 -7.02 -22.83 9.44
CA ALA A 17 -6.13 -23.14 10.57
C ALA A 17 -5.00 -22.11 10.70
N GLN A 18 -4.35 -21.75 9.60
CA GLN A 18 -3.29 -20.73 9.58
C GLN A 18 -3.81 -19.37 10.06
N ALA A 19 -4.99 -18.96 9.56
CA ALA A 19 -5.59 -17.68 9.96
C ALA A 19 -6.00 -17.68 11.44
N GLU A 20 -6.54 -18.78 11.98
CA GLU A 20 -6.85 -18.90 13.41
C GLU A 20 -5.61 -18.80 14.28
N GLU A 21 -4.50 -19.43 13.89
CA GLU A 21 -3.22 -19.34 14.60
C GLU A 21 -2.74 -17.88 14.67
N VAL A 22 -2.70 -17.20 13.53
CA VAL A 22 -2.27 -15.79 13.46
C VAL A 22 -3.17 -14.87 14.30
N LEU A 23 -4.49 -15.03 14.20
CA LEU A 23 -5.43 -14.23 14.98
C LEU A 23 -5.30 -14.52 16.49
N SER A 24 -5.04 -15.77 16.87
CA SER A 24 -4.87 -16.15 18.27
C SER A 24 -3.65 -15.48 18.91
N ASN A 25 -2.56 -15.30 18.15
CA ASN A 25 -1.35 -14.61 18.63
C ASN A 25 -1.60 -13.15 19.02
N VAL A 26 -2.65 -12.52 18.48
CA VAL A 26 -3.08 -11.16 18.82
C VAL A 26 -4.36 -11.12 19.65
N GLY A 27 -4.81 -12.27 20.17
CA GLY A 27 -6.00 -12.38 21.02
C GLY A 27 -7.33 -12.19 20.30
N LEU A 28 -7.37 -12.39 18.98
CA LEU A 28 -8.57 -12.27 18.16
C LEU A 28 -9.15 -13.65 17.79
N THR A 29 -10.47 -13.69 17.69
CA THR A 29 -11.20 -14.83 17.11
C THR A 29 -11.53 -14.56 15.65
N MET A 30 -11.79 -15.62 14.88
CA MET A 30 -12.22 -15.50 13.48
C MET A 30 -13.46 -14.60 13.36
N THR A 31 -14.48 -14.81 14.19
CA THR A 31 -15.69 -13.97 14.23
C THR A 31 -15.37 -12.51 14.56
N GLY A 32 -14.45 -12.26 15.50
CA GLY A 32 -14.01 -10.92 15.85
C GLY A 32 -13.34 -10.21 14.67
N ALA A 33 -12.43 -10.89 13.99
CA ALA A 33 -11.74 -10.37 12.80
C ALA A 33 -12.72 -10.05 11.66
N PHE A 34 -13.65 -10.96 11.35
CA PHE A 34 -14.70 -10.71 10.35
C PHE A 34 -15.63 -9.55 10.74
N THR A 35 -15.97 -9.42 12.03
CA THR A 35 -16.77 -8.28 12.51
C THR A 35 -16.04 -6.96 12.30
N MET A 36 -14.73 -6.92 12.56
CA MET A 36 -13.91 -5.73 12.31
C MET A 36 -13.85 -5.39 10.82
N PHE A 37 -13.66 -6.39 9.96
CA PHE A 37 -13.66 -6.21 8.49
C PHE A 37 -14.97 -5.57 7.99
N LEU A 38 -16.13 -6.09 8.44
CA LEU A 38 -17.43 -5.53 8.07
C LEU A 38 -17.62 -4.10 8.60
N LYS A 39 -17.22 -3.84 9.85
CA LYS A 39 -17.26 -2.49 10.42
C LYS A 39 -16.39 -1.51 9.63
N GLN A 40 -15.24 -1.96 9.14
CA GLN A 40 -14.35 -1.14 8.33
C GLN A 40 -15.00 -0.77 6.99
N ILE A 41 -15.60 -1.74 6.28
CA ILE A 41 -16.35 -1.47 5.04
C ILE A 41 -17.44 -0.44 5.27
N VAL A 42 -18.22 -0.59 6.36
CA VAL A 42 -19.31 0.33 6.68
C VAL A 42 -18.80 1.73 6.99
N ARG A 43 -17.67 1.84 7.70
CA ARG A 43 -17.04 3.11 8.09
C ARG A 43 -16.42 3.84 6.90
N GLU A 44 -15.69 3.13 6.06
CA GLU A 44 -14.86 3.71 4.99
C GLU A 44 -15.57 3.74 3.64
N LYS A 45 -16.74 3.07 3.52
CA LYS A 45 -17.50 2.93 2.27
C LYS A 45 -16.65 2.38 1.11
N SER A 46 -15.65 1.58 1.45
CA SER A 46 -14.69 0.97 0.55
C SER A 46 -14.33 -0.44 1.02
N VAL A 47 -13.75 -1.24 0.14
CA VAL A 47 -13.24 -2.58 0.51
C VAL A 47 -11.82 -2.43 1.07
N PRO A 48 -11.53 -2.90 2.31
CA PRO A 48 -10.18 -2.86 2.87
C PRO A 48 -9.23 -3.73 2.05
N LEU A 49 -8.22 -3.12 1.42
CA LEU A 49 -7.19 -3.81 0.62
C LEU A 49 -5.92 -4.09 1.44
N SER A 50 -5.75 -3.46 2.61
CA SER A 50 -4.58 -3.63 3.47
C SER A 50 -4.93 -4.35 4.77
N LEU A 51 -4.73 -5.66 4.78
CA LEU A 51 -4.62 -6.45 6.00
C LEU A 51 -3.29 -7.20 5.97
N SER A 52 -2.19 -6.44 6.05
CA SER A 52 -0.83 -6.98 6.12
C SER A 52 -0.30 -6.83 7.54
N LEU A 53 0.19 -7.92 8.13
CA LEU A 53 1.02 -7.89 9.34
C LEU A 53 2.46 -7.47 9.04
N ASP A 54 2.84 -7.47 7.77
CA ASP A 54 4.10 -6.96 7.30
C ASP A 54 3.99 -5.46 7.11
N SER A 55 4.86 -4.72 7.80
CA SER A 55 5.04 -3.27 7.70
C SER A 55 5.64 -2.83 6.36
N SER A 56 5.33 -3.54 5.28
CA SER A 56 5.67 -3.12 3.91
C SER A 56 4.67 -2.05 3.47
N ASN A 57 4.79 -0.92 4.17
CA ASN A 57 4.31 0.40 3.81
C ASN A 57 4.84 0.86 2.44
N ALA A 58 5.63 0.07 1.72
CA ALA A 58 6.17 0.43 0.42
C ALA A 58 5.07 0.75 -0.59
N VAL A 59 4.04 -0.11 -0.74
CA VAL A 59 3.00 0.13 -1.76
C VAL A 59 2.11 1.34 -1.39
N TYR A 60 1.80 1.54 -0.11
CA TYR A 60 1.04 2.72 0.31
C TYR A 60 1.87 4.00 0.25
N ALA A 61 3.17 3.94 0.59
CA ALA A 61 4.11 5.04 0.42
C ALA A 61 4.30 5.39 -1.06
N ASP A 62 4.50 4.42 -1.93
CA ASP A 62 4.64 4.60 -3.38
C ASP A 62 3.39 5.25 -3.98
N LEU A 63 2.20 4.82 -3.55
CA LEU A 63 0.94 5.42 -3.98
C LEU A 63 0.77 6.86 -3.47
N LEU A 64 1.18 7.13 -2.22
CA LEU A 64 1.14 8.48 -1.64
C LEU A 64 2.15 9.41 -2.32
N GLU A 65 3.37 8.94 -2.58
CA GLU A 65 4.41 9.67 -3.29
C GLU A 65 3.98 9.98 -4.72
N ALA A 66 3.47 8.99 -5.46
CA ALA A 66 2.90 9.21 -6.78
C ALA A 66 1.72 10.19 -6.78
N GLN A 67 0.95 10.26 -5.69
CA GLN A 67 -0.15 11.22 -5.54
C GLN A 67 0.36 12.64 -5.22
N ILE A 68 1.41 12.76 -4.40
CA ILE A 68 2.08 14.03 -4.08
C ILE A 68 2.75 14.60 -5.34
N ASP A 69 3.43 13.78 -6.13
CA ASP A 69 4.08 14.20 -7.38
C ASP A 69 3.08 14.74 -8.40
N ARG A 70 1.91 14.12 -8.48
CA ARG A 70 0.81 14.61 -9.34
C ARG A 70 0.23 15.95 -8.86
N LEU A 71 0.19 16.18 -7.54
CA LEU A 71 -0.35 17.40 -6.94
C LEU A 71 0.63 18.57 -7.01
N ASN A 72 1.92 18.31 -6.78
CA ASN A 72 2.97 19.33 -6.81
C ASN A 72 3.40 19.69 -8.23
N GLY A 73 3.04 18.85 -9.22
CA GLY A 73 3.48 18.99 -10.60
C GLY A 73 4.97 18.68 -10.74
N TYR A 74 5.37 18.13 -11.87
CA TYR A 74 6.79 17.92 -12.17
C TYR A 74 7.53 19.27 -12.12
N GLN A 75 8.42 19.47 -11.15
CA GLN A 75 9.41 20.55 -11.24
C GLN A 75 10.43 20.17 -12.32
N GLY A 76 10.13 20.55 -13.56
CA GLY A 76 11.08 20.39 -14.66
C GLY A 76 12.35 21.18 -14.39
N ARG A 77 13.51 20.60 -14.70
CA ARG A 77 14.77 21.34 -14.74
C ARG A 77 14.72 22.33 -15.91
N SER A 78 15.23 23.55 -15.70
CA SER A 78 15.34 24.54 -16.78
C SER A 78 16.20 23.96 -17.89
N GLY A 79 15.76 24.08 -19.15
CA GLY A 79 16.51 23.58 -20.29
C GLY A 79 17.94 24.14 -20.37
N ARG A 80 18.17 25.34 -19.82
CA ARG A 80 19.51 25.93 -19.72
C ARG A 80 20.43 25.18 -18.77
N ASP A 81 19.90 24.68 -17.66
CA ASP A 81 20.69 23.94 -16.67
C ASP A 81 21.06 22.57 -17.20
N VAL A 82 20.15 21.95 -17.98
CA VAL A 82 20.41 20.67 -18.66
C VAL A 82 21.50 20.84 -19.73
N LEU A 83 21.42 21.90 -20.54
CA LEU A 83 22.43 22.18 -21.56
C LEU A 83 23.81 22.45 -20.96
N ALA A 84 23.88 23.25 -19.88
CA ALA A 84 25.14 23.53 -19.20
C ALA A 84 25.80 22.27 -18.62
N GLU A 85 25.00 21.30 -18.16
CA GLU A 85 25.49 20.02 -17.69
C GLU A 85 26.02 19.15 -18.84
N MET A 86 25.30 19.10 -19.97
CA MET A 86 25.75 18.35 -21.15
C MET A 86 27.07 18.89 -21.70
N ASP A 87 27.22 20.22 -21.79
CA ASP A 87 28.46 20.85 -22.25
C ASP A 87 29.63 20.51 -21.33
N ARG A 88 29.39 20.42 -20.01
CA ARG A 88 30.40 20.02 -19.05
C ARG A 88 30.85 18.57 -19.25
N VAL A 89 29.90 17.65 -19.43
CA VAL A 89 30.18 16.23 -19.67
C VAL A 89 30.95 16.02 -20.97
N ILE A 90 30.60 16.74 -22.04
CA ILE A 90 31.32 16.68 -23.32
C ILE A 90 32.78 17.16 -23.13
N SER A 91 32.97 18.27 -22.41
CA SER A 91 34.32 18.81 -22.15
C SER A 91 35.22 17.88 -21.32
N GLU A 92 34.64 17.12 -20.40
CA GLU A 92 35.38 16.14 -19.58
C GLU A 92 35.86 14.96 -20.42
N VAL A 93 35.05 14.50 -21.39
CA VAL A 93 35.43 13.43 -22.32
C VAL A 93 36.49 13.90 -23.32
N GLU A 94 36.41 15.15 -23.77
CA GLU A 94 37.37 15.73 -24.71
C GLU A 94 38.74 16.01 -24.07
N ASN A 95 38.77 16.42 -22.80
CA ASN A 95 40.01 16.69 -22.06
C ASN A 95 40.64 15.44 -21.41
N GLY A 96 39.95 14.29 -21.44
CA GLY A 96 40.38 13.02 -20.86
C GLY A 96 41.14 12.09 -21.81
N ARG A 97 41.66 12.59 -22.93
CA ARG A 97 42.46 11.81 -23.89
C ARG A 97 43.94 12.18 -23.87
#